data_AF-A0A1H9UL21-F1
#
_entry.id   AF-A0A1H9UL21-F1
#
_cell.length_a   1.000
_cell.length_b   1.000
_cell.length_c   1.000
_cell.angle_alpha   90.00
_cell.angle_beta   90.00
_cell.angle_gamma   90.00
#
_symmetry.space_group_name_H-M   'P 1'
#
loop_
_entity.id
_entity.type
_entity.pdbx_description
1 polymer ?
#
loop_
_entity_poly.entity_id
_entity_poly.type
_entity_poly.pdbx_seq_one_letter_code
_entity_poly.pdbx_strand_id
1 'polypeptide(L)'
;MICYKCRKDAHDEKVCPYCGTNLKIYYKVKNLSNIYYNDALEKAKIRDLSGAVVSLRSSLKFNKYNIQARNLLGLIYFELGEFVDALCEWVISKNYQKEDNLANKYLAEIQDNQGRLEAISNTIKKYNQAYSLCVEGNIDMAIIQLKKLITMNYKMVKSYQLLALIYMKEEKYDQAKKILREAQKIDTDNPLTSRYIKIALRELKKKPRVKKHSNDTITYMEGNDKIIRPRRFQYYSVGSSLLYLIMGLVLGTLAVAFLLLPNAQKNANTETNQKLKSANETVSTKEGEITSLKSKIKELENKLKTDGSTADQMQNTKNTYESLLNAYVMYTGKDYVGAGDLLAGIDTKYLSENAVNTYNTINAQIGESYMNTLFAQGTNSYRKNDYQGAITNLLKVVNRDPAYKAGDASFYLAQAYGKAGDIPSAQKYYQYIMDTFPATKKASVAKNFMMTHPAAPQPAADPNAQQQQADPNAQQQQPVTQ
;
A
#
# COMPACT_ATOMS: atom_id res chain seq x y z
N MET A 1 -36.74 5.18 -43.99
CA MET A 1 -36.84 4.62 -42.61
C MET A 1 -37.43 3.22 -42.68
N ILE A 2 -37.05 2.28 -41.81
CA ILE A 2 -37.68 0.95 -41.80
C ILE A 2 -39.02 1.00 -41.05
N CYS A 3 -40.12 0.63 -41.71
CA CYS A 3 -41.44 0.58 -41.10
C CYS A 3 -41.50 -0.47 -39.98
N TYR A 4 -41.96 -0.09 -38.78
CA TYR A 4 -42.01 -0.99 -37.62
C TYR A 4 -43.02 -2.15 -37.78
N LYS A 5 -44.04 -1.99 -38.64
CA LYS A 5 -45.06 -3.03 -38.86
C LYS A 5 -44.63 -4.04 -39.94
N CYS A 6 -44.19 -3.56 -41.11
CA CYS A 6 -43.92 -4.43 -42.26
C CYS A 6 -42.43 -4.57 -42.63
N ARG A 7 -41.52 -3.90 -41.91
CA ARG A 7 -40.06 -3.91 -42.11
C ARG A 7 -39.54 -3.51 -43.49
N LYS A 8 -40.40 -2.95 -44.36
CA LYS A 8 -39.99 -2.34 -45.64
C LYS A 8 -39.51 -0.91 -45.40
N ASP A 9 -38.59 -0.44 -46.25
CA ASP A 9 -38.13 0.94 -46.21
C ASP A 9 -39.23 1.88 -46.70
N ALA A 10 -39.77 2.69 -45.80
CA ALA A 10 -40.79 3.69 -46.07
C ALA A 10 -40.19 5.07 -46.40
N HIS A 11 -38.87 5.17 -46.62
CA HIS A 11 -38.17 6.43 -46.87
C HIS A 11 -38.55 7.49 -45.81
N ASP A 12 -38.86 8.73 -46.23
CA ASP A 12 -39.24 9.84 -45.36
C ASP A 12 -40.77 10.05 -45.25
N GLU A 13 -41.56 9.07 -45.71
CA GLU A 13 -43.00 9.18 -45.71
C GLU A 13 -43.60 9.11 -44.30
N LYS A 14 -44.64 9.92 -44.06
CA LYS A 14 -45.36 9.95 -42.77
C LYS A 14 -46.32 8.76 -42.61
N VAL A 15 -46.61 8.06 -43.69
CA VAL A 15 -47.45 6.86 -43.75
C VAL A 15 -46.69 5.83 -44.58
N CYS A 16 -46.62 4.58 -44.10
CA CYS A 16 -45.91 3.53 -44.83
C CYS A 16 -46.61 3.27 -46.18
N PRO A 17 -45.91 3.41 -47.32
CA PRO A 17 -46.51 3.20 -48.64
C PRO A 17 -46.92 1.74 -48.89
N TYR A 18 -46.35 0.79 -48.14
CA TYR A 18 -46.61 -0.63 -48.32
C TYR A 18 -47.70 -1.21 -47.42
N CYS A 19 -47.96 -0.62 -46.25
CA CYS A 19 -48.88 -1.19 -45.27
C CYS A 19 -49.82 -0.16 -44.60
N GLY A 20 -49.83 1.09 -45.09
CA GLY A 20 -50.71 2.16 -44.63
C GLY A 20 -50.52 2.61 -43.18
N THR A 21 -49.48 2.12 -42.50
CA THR A 21 -49.26 2.41 -41.07
C THR A 21 -48.77 3.83 -40.87
N ASN A 22 -49.32 4.55 -39.88
CA ASN A 22 -48.91 5.91 -39.54
C ASN A 22 -47.54 5.92 -38.83
N LEU A 23 -46.55 6.56 -39.45
CA LEU A 23 -45.16 6.62 -38.97
C LEU A 23 -44.88 7.90 -38.17
N LYS A 24 -45.84 8.84 -38.03
CA LYS A 24 -45.65 10.10 -37.30
C LYS A 24 -45.20 9.89 -35.85
N ILE A 25 -45.78 8.92 -35.16
CA ILE A 25 -45.42 8.60 -33.77
C ILE A 25 -43.97 8.12 -33.70
N TYR A 26 -43.55 7.28 -34.65
CA TYR A 26 -42.18 6.81 -34.73
C TYR A 26 -41.19 7.96 -34.94
N TYR A 27 -41.48 8.89 -35.86
CA TYR A 27 -40.66 10.09 -36.04
C TYR A 27 -40.56 10.92 -34.77
N LYS A 28 -41.67 11.11 -34.04
CA LYS A 28 -41.66 11.81 -32.75
C LYS A 28 -40.72 11.12 -31.76
N VAL A 29 -40.77 9.79 -31.64
CA VAL A 29 -39.89 9.01 -30.76
C VAL A 29 -38.41 9.13 -31.18
N LYS A 30 -38.12 9.03 -32.48
CA LYS A 30 -36.75 9.22 -33.00
C LYS A 30 -36.24 10.65 -32.74
N ASN A 31 -37.08 11.66 -32.93
CA ASN A 31 -36.73 13.06 -32.67
C ASN A 31 -36.48 13.31 -31.17
N LEU A 32 -37.28 12.70 -30.28
CA LEU A 32 -37.00 12.73 -28.84
C LEU A 32 -35.61 12.17 -28.53
N SER A 33 -35.23 11.03 -29.12
CA SER A 33 -33.87 10.49 -28.97
C SER A 33 -32.79 11.50 -29.39
N ASN A 34 -32.98 12.20 -30.51
CA ASN A 34 -32.02 13.20 -31.00
C ASN A 34 -31.96 14.44 -30.09
N ILE A 35 -33.10 14.88 -29.53
CA ILE A 35 -33.14 15.99 -28.57
C ILE A 35 -32.29 15.64 -27.33
N TYR A 36 -32.49 14.45 -26.76
CA TYR A 36 -31.70 14.00 -25.61
C TYR A 36 -30.22 13.81 -25.95
N TYR A 37 -29.88 13.41 -27.17
CA TYR A 37 -28.49 13.35 -27.63
C TYR A 37 -27.84 14.74 -27.70
N ASN A 38 -28.56 15.73 -28.25
CA ASN A 38 -28.07 17.11 -28.33
C ASN A 38 -27.91 17.74 -26.93
N ASP A 39 -28.87 17.50 -26.03
CA ASP A 39 -28.76 17.91 -24.62
C ASP A 39 -27.55 17.30 -23.93
N ALA A 40 -27.26 16.01 -24.19
CA ALA A 40 -26.06 15.38 -23.67
C ALA A 40 -24.76 15.97 -24.23
N LEU A 41 -24.73 16.37 -25.51
CA LEU A 41 -23.59 17.06 -26.10
C LEU A 41 -23.32 18.40 -25.41
N GLU A 42 -24.36 19.20 -25.17
CA GLU A 42 -24.23 20.47 -24.46
C GLU A 42 -23.71 20.27 -23.03
N LYS A 43 -24.24 19.28 -22.31
CA LYS A 43 -23.76 18.91 -20.96
C LYS A 43 -22.30 18.43 -20.96
N ALA A 44 -21.93 17.60 -21.93
CA ALA A 44 -20.55 17.13 -22.07
C ALA A 44 -19.56 18.27 -22.34
N LYS A 45 -19.95 19.29 -23.12
CA LYS A 45 -19.11 20.48 -23.38
C LYS A 45 -18.77 21.25 -22.11
N ILE A 46 -19.72 21.38 -21.19
CA ILE A 46 -19.51 22.03 -19.88
C ILE A 46 -18.96 21.07 -18.81
N ARG A 47 -18.56 19.85 -19.19
CA ARG A 47 -18.10 18.77 -18.30
C ARG A 47 -19.11 18.34 -17.23
N ASP A 48 -20.40 18.52 -17.48
CA ASP A 48 -21.47 17.82 -16.76
C ASP A 48 -21.60 16.40 -17.33
N LEU A 49 -20.67 15.53 -16.95
CA LEU A 49 -20.58 14.18 -17.48
C LEU A 49 -21.67 13.29 -16.90
N SER A 50 -21.99 13.44 -15.60
CA SER A 50 -23.09 12.71 -14.97
C SER A 50 -24.45 13.06 -15.58
N GLY A 51 -24.72 14.35 -15.82
CA GLY A 51 -25.96 14.79 -16.47
C GLY A 51 -26.02 14.35 -17.93
N ALA A 52 -24.90 14.37 -18.65
CA ALA A 52 -24.83 13.85 -20.01
C ALA A 52 -25.13 12.34 -20.08
N VAL A 53 -24.66 11.54 -19.12
CA VAL A 53 -25.01 10.10 -19.02
C VAL A 53 -26.53 9.91 -18.90
N VAL A 54 -27.21 10.71 -18.06
CA VAL A 54 -28.68 10.63 -17.90
C VAL A 54 -29.41 10.91 -19.22
N SER A 55 -28.97 11.95 -19.94
CA SER A 55 -29.54 12.33 -21.22
C SER A 55 -29.28 11.28 -22.30
N LEU A 56 -28.08 10.70 -22.36
CA LEU A 56 -27.77 9.64 -23.33
C LEU A 56 -28.53 8.34 -23.06
N ARG A 57 -28.68 7.96 -21.79
CA ARG A 57 -29.55 6.82 -21.41
C ARG A 57 -30.99 7.06 -21.85
N SER A 58 -31.50 8.29 -21.69
CA SER A 58 -32.82 8.68 -22.20
C SER A 58 -32.88 8.62 -23.73
N SER A 59 -31.85 9.12 -24.42
CA SER A 59 -31.73 9.03 -25.88
C SER A 59 -31.82 7.58 -26.38
N LEU A 60 -31.08 6.66 -25.75
CA LEU A 60 -31.06 5.24 -26.08
C LEU A 60 -32.34 4.51 -25.67
N LYS A 61 -33.07 4.99 -24.65
CA LYS A 61 -34.40 4.48 -24.30
C LYS A 61 -35.42 4.72 -25.41
N PHE A 62 -35.37 5.89 -26.06
CA PHE A 62 -36.25 6.20 -27.19
C PHE A 62 -35.77 5.57 -28.51
N ASN A 63 -34.45 5.49 -28.72
CA ASN A 63 -33.88 4.82 -29.89
C ASN A 63 -32.60 4.07 -29.54
N LYS A 64 -32.73 2.75 -29.31
CA LYS A 64 -31.59 1.87 -29.00
C LYS A 64 -30.56 1.76 -30.13
N TYR A 65 -30.94 2.12 -31.36
CA TYR A 65 -30.08 2.09 -32.54
C TYR A 65 -29.41 3.44 -32.82
N ASN A 66 -29.51 4.42 -31.91
CA ASN A 66 -28.77 5.66 -32.03
C ASN A 66 -27.28 5.42 -31.74
N ILE A 67 -26.52 5.09 -32.80
CA ILE A 67 -25.09 4.76 -32.74
C ILE A 67 -24.27 5.93 -32.18
N GLN A 68 -24.61 7.16 -32.54
CA GLN A 68 -23.89 8.35 -32.06
C GLN A 68 -24.07 8.57 -30.56
N ALA A 69 -25.30 8.42 -30.06
CA ALA A 69 -25.57 8.50 -28.63
C ALA A 69 -24.84 7.39 -27.85
N ARG A 70 -24.79 6.18 -28.40
CA ARG A 70 -24.09 5.04 -27.79
C ARG A 70 -22.58 5.24 -27.73
N ASN A 71 -21.99 5.71 -28.83
CA ASN A 71 -20.56 6.00 -28.90
C ASN A 71 -20.15 7.11 -27.94
N LEU A 72 -20.95 8.19 -27.86
CA LEU A 72 -20.74 9.27 -26.91
C LEU A 72 -20.89 8.78 -25.47
N LEU A 73 -21.85 7.91 -25.18
CA LEU A 73 -22.03 7.34 -23.84
C LEU A 73 -20.80 6.54 -23.41
N GLY A 74 -20.25 5.72 -24.31
CA GLY A 74 -19.00 5.01 -24.05
C GLY A 74 -17.82 5.94 -23.77
N LEU A 75 -17.67 7.03 -24.53
CA LEU A 75 -16.62 8.04 -24.29
C LEU A 75 -16.77 8.71 -22.93
N ILE A 76 -18.00 9.06 -22.53
CA ILE A 76 -18.26 9.70 -21.24
C ILE A 76 -17.98 8.74 -20.08
N TYR A 77 -18.38 7.47 -20.18
CA TYR A 77 -18.01 6.46 -19.19
C TYR A 77 -16.49 6.29 -19.10
N PHE A 78 -15.80 6.30 -20.23
CA PHE A 78 -14.34 6.21 -20.26
C PHE A 78 -13.68 7.40 -19.55
N GLU A 79 -14.19 8.62 -19.77
CA GLU A 79 -13.72 9.83 -19.07
C GLU A 79 -14.03 9.86 -17.57
N LEU A 80 -15.11 9.19 -17.14
CA LEU A 80 -15.46 9.00 -15.72
C LEU A 80 -14.65 7.90 -15.03
N GLY A 81 -13.87 7.12 -15.79
CA GLY A 81 -13.14 5.94 -15.33
C GLY A 81 -14.02 4.69 -15.15
N GLU A 82 -15.22 4.67 -15.74
CA GLU A 82 -16.14 3.52 -15.80
C GLU A 82 -15.83 2.65 -17.02
N PHE A 83 -14.62 2.07 -17.04
CA PHE A 83 -14.07 1.43 -18.24
C PHE A 83 -14.88 0.24 -18.76
N VAL A 84 -15.48 -0.55 -17.86
CA VAL A 84 -16.30 -1.71 -18.25
C VAL A 84 -17.56 -1.25 -18.98
N ASP A 85 -18.27 -0.26 -18.42
CA ASP A 85 -19.46 0.31 -19.04
C ASP A 85 -19.13 0.94 -20.41
N ALA A 86 -17.99 1.62 -20.51
CA ALA A 86 -17.51 2.18 -21.79
C ALA A 86 -17.31 1.12 -22.87
N LEU A 87 -16.61 0.04 -22.54
CA LEU A 87 -16.37 -1.07 -23.46
C LEU A 87 -17.67 -1.76 -23.87
N CYS A 88 -18.59 -1.99 -22.92
CA CYS A 88 -19.90 -2.57 -23.21
C CYS A 88 -20.67 -1.74 -24.25
N GLU A 89 -20.71 -0.41 -24.10
CA GLU A 89 -21.43 0.44 -25.05
C GLU A 89 -20.82 0.41 -26.46
N TRP A 90 -19.50 0.42 -26.58
CA TRP A 90 -18.83 0.32 -27.88
C TRP A 90 -18.97 -1.06 -28.53
N VAL A 91 -18.96 -2.14 -27.75
CA VAL A 91 -19.24 -3.49 -28.26
C VAL A 91 -20.68 -3.59 -28.78
N ILE A 92 -21.65 -3.07 -28.04
CA ILE A 92 -23.06 -3.04 -28.49
C ILE A 92 -23.20 -2.18 -29.75
N SER A 93 -22.51 -1.03 -29.78
CA SER A 93 -22.47 -0.14 -30.95
C SER A 93 -21.96 -0.86 -32.20
N LYS A 94 -20.82 -1.55 -32.09
CA LYS A 94 -20.23 -2.37 -33.16
C LYS A 94 -21.17 -3.50 -33.62
N ASN A 95 -21.91 -4.11 -32.70
CA ASN A 95 -22.87 -5.16 -33.04
C ASN A 95 -24.05 -4.63 -33.85
N TYR A 96 -24.52 -3.41 -33.57
CA TYR A 96 -25.59 -2.78 -34.36
C TYR A 96 -25.11 -2.22 -35.70
N GLN A 97 -23.90 -1.67 -35.75
CA GLN A 97 -23.29 -1.15 -36.96
C GLN A 97 -21.83 -1.61 -37.04
N LYS A 98 -21.59 -2.61 -37.90
CA LYS A 98 -20.28 -3.26 -38.05
C LYS A 98 -19.28 -2.40 -38.82
N GLU A 99 -19.73 -1.78 -39.91
CA GLU A 99 -18.91 -0.96 -40.80
C GLU A 99 -19.11 0.53 -40.54
N ASP A 100 -18.08 1.33 -40.81
CA ASP A 100 -18.10 2.80 -40.64
C ASP A 100 -18.57 3.27 -39.24
N ASN A 101 -18.12 2.58 -38.18
CA ASN A 101 -18.47 2.90 -36.80
C ASN A 101 -17.24 3.32 -36.00
N LEU A 102 -17.30 4.51 -35.40
CA LEU A 102 -16.24 5.04 -34.52
C LEU A 102 -15.90 4.11 -33.34
N ALA A 103 -16.86 3.30 -32.88
CA ALA A 103 -16.64 2.29 -31.84
C ALA A 103 -15.49 1.32 -32.20
N ASN A 104 -15.33 0.98 -33.50
CA ASN A 104 -14.24 0.11 -33.94
C ASN A 104 -12.88 0.72 -33.64
N LYS A 105 -12.74 2.04 -33.87
CA LYS A 105 -11.51 2.77 -33.60
C LYS A 105 -11.23 2.82 -32.09
N TYR A 106 -12.23 3.14 -31.28
CA TYR A 106 -12.06 3.19 -29.81
C TYR A 106 -11.68 1.84 -29.22
N LEU A 107 -12.29 0.75 -29.69
CA LEU A 107 -11.95 -0.60 -29.26
C LEU A 107 -10.53 -1.00 -29.71
N ALA A 108 -10.15 -0.69 -30.95
CA ALA A 108 -8.81 -0.95 -31.47
C ALA A 108 -7.73 -0.20 -30.65
N GLU A 109 -7.92 1.10 -30.37
CA GLU A 109 -6.97 1.89 -29.56
C GLU A 109 -6.72 1.33 -28.15
N ILE A 110 -7.69 0.59 -27.60
CA ILE A 110 -7.57 -0.06 -26.29
C ILE A 110 -6.94 -1.44 -26.43
N GLN A 111 -7.31 -2.21 -27.46
CA GLN A 111 -6.81 -3.56 -27.70
C GLN A 111 -5.36 -3.58 -28.19
N ASP A 112 -5.01 -2.67 -29.11
CA ASP A 112 -3.68 -2.58 -29.71
C ASP A 112 -2.63 -2.09 -28.68
N ASN A 113 -3.08 -1.43 -27.61
CA ASN A 113 -2.24 -1.03 -26.49
C ASN A 113 -2.42 -1.97 -25.30
N GLN A 114 -1.79 -3.14 -25.37
CA GLN A 114 -1.88 -4.19 -24.34
C GLN A 114 -1.50 -3.67 -22.95
N GLY A 115 -0.52 -2.76 -22.85
CA GLY A 115 -0.15 -2.10 -21.60
C GLY A 115 -1.27 -1.21 -21.02
N ARG A 116 -2.04 -0.52 -21.87
CA ARG A 116 -3.20 0.29 -21.46
C ARG A 116 -4.35 -0.59 -20.97
N LEU A 117 -4.59 -1.72 -21.62
CA LEU A 117 -5.62 -2.69 -21.20
C LEU A 117 -5.26 -3.29 -19.83
N GLU A 118 -4.00 -3.70 -19.64
CA GLU A 118 -3.50 -4.21 -18.35
C GLU A 118 -3.59 -3.14 -17.26
N ALA A 119 -3.22 -1.89 -17.57
CA ALA A 119 -3.35 -0.75 -16.68
C ALA A 119 -4.81 -0.52 -16.22
N ILE A 120 -5.77 -0.56 -17.15
CA ILE A 120 -7.20 -0.45 -16.84
C ILE A 120 -7.66 -1.60 -15.93
N SER A 121 -7.32 -2.85 -16.29
CA SER A 121 -7.67 -4.03 -15.51
C SER A 121 -7.10 -3.97 -14.10
N ASN A 122 -5.82 -3.61 -13.97
CA ASN A 122 -5.15 -3.46 -12.68
C ASN A 122 -5.75 -2.33 -11.84
N THR A 123 -6.22 -1.25 -12.47
CA THR A 123 -6.90 -0.14 -11.80
C THR A 123 -8.22 -0.59 -11.20
N ILE A 124 -9.03 -1.32 -11.97
CA ILE A 124 -10.31 -1.88 -11.51
C ILE A 124 -10.08 -2.85 -10.34
N LYS A 125 -9.11 -3.76 -10.47
CA LYS A 125 -8.75 -4.72 -9.40
C LYS A 125 -8.34 -4.00 -8.11
N LYS A 126 -7.45 -3.00 -8.21
CA LYS A 126 -7.00 -2.22 -7.05
C LYS A 126 -8.12 -1.40 -6.41
N TYR A 127 -9.04 -0.85 -7.22
CA TYR A 127 -10.21 -0.16 -6.68
C TYR A 127 -11.11 -1.12 -5.89
N ASN A 128 -11.41 -2.29 -6.46
CA ASN A 128 -12.24 -3.30 -5.80
C ASN A 128 -11.57 -3.80 -4.51
N GLN A 129 -10.25 -4.01 -4.53
CA GLN A 129 -9.49 -4.36 -3.33
C GLN A 129 -9.56 -3.25 -2.27
N ALA A 130 -9.38 -1.99 -2.65
CA ALA A 130 -9.50 -0.86 -1.73
C ALA A 130 -10.91 -0.76 -1.13
N TYR A 131 -11.93 -1.04 -1.92
CA TYR A 131 -13.32 -1.13 -1.44
C TYR A 131 -13.50 -2.28 -0.44
N SER A 132 -13.01 -3.49 -0.72
CA SER A 132 -13.05 -4.60 0.23
C SER A 132 -12.34 -4.28 1.54
N LEU A 133 -11.16 -3.64 1.48
CA LEU A 133 -10.45 -3.17 2.67
C LEU A 133 -11.28 -2.17 3.49
N CYS A 134 -12.06 -1.31 2.84
CA CYS A 134 -12.99 -0.41 3.55
C CYS A 134 -14.09 -1.17 4.29
N VAL A 135 -14.64 -2.22 3.66
CA VAL A 135 -15.69 -3.07 4.23
C VAL A 135 -15.15 -3.89 5.40
N GLU A 136 -13.93 -4.41 5.29
CA GLU A 136 -13.23 -5.18 6.32
C GLU A 136 -12.75 -4.31 7.50
N GLY A 137 -12.79 -2.98 7.37
CA GLY A 137 -12.33 -2.04 8.40
C GLY A 137 -10.84 -1.68 8.34
N ASN A 138 -10.11 -2.18 7.34
CA ASN A 138 -8.70 -1.88 7.09
C ASN A 138 -8.52 -0.52 6.37
N ILE A 139 -8.91 0.57 7.04
CA ILE A 139 -9.05 1.90 6.44
C ILE A 139 -7.71 2.49 5.95
N ASP A 140 -6.63 2.36 6.70
CA ASP A 140 -5.32 2.94 6.34
C ASP A 140 -4.77 2.35 5.03
N MET A 141 -4.87 1.03 4.87
CA MET A 141 -4.48 0.35 3.64
C MET A 141 -5.37 0.79 2.47
N ALA A 142 -6.68 0.94 2.69
CA ALA A 142 -7.59 1.43 1.66
C ALA A 142 -7.22 2.85 1.20
N ILE A 143 -6.87 3.75 2.13
CA ILE A 143 -6.41 5.11 1.80
C ILE A 143 -5.15 5.07 0.92
N ILE A 144 -4.18 4.22 1.24
CA ILE A 144 -2.93 4.08 0.47
C ILE A 144 -3.25 3.64 -0.96
N GLN A 145 -4.09 2.61 -1.11
CA GLN A 145 -4.48 2.10 -2.43
C GLN A 145 -5.24 3.15 -3.25
N LEU A 146 -6.21 3.85 -2.65
CA LEU A 146 -6.98 4.89 -3.33
C LEU A 146 -6.12 6.08 -3.75
N LYS A 147 -5.18 6.52 -2.91
CA LYS A 147 -4.22 7.57 -3.28
C LYS A 147 -3.36 7.16 -4.47
N LYS A 148 -2.91 5.91 -4.51
CA LYS A 148 -2.13 5.38 -5.64
C LYS A 148 -2.95 5.43 -6.94
N LEU A 149 -4.23 5.05 -6.89
CA LEU A 149 -5.13 5.13 -8.05
C LEU A 149 -5.28 6.56 -8.56
N ILE A 150 -5.44 7.53 -7.66
CA ILE A 150 -5.55 8.94 -7.99
C ILE A 150 -4.26 9.46 -8.65
N THR A 151 -3.09 9.11 -8.12
CA THR A 151 -1.79 9.52 -8.69
C THR A 151 -1.55 8.95 -10.08
N MET A 152 -2.02 7.74 -10.36
CA MET A 152 -1.93 7.14 -11.70
C MET A 152 -2.87 7.81 -12.73
N ASN A 153 -3.74 8.74 -12.30
CA ASN A 153 -4.57 9.61 -13.14
C ASN A 153 -5.50 8.89 -14.14
N TYR A 154 -6.16 7.82 -13.71
CA TYR A 154 -7.20 7.14 -14.50
C TYR A 154 -8.56 7.84 -14.49
N LYS A 155 -8.61 9.11 -14.05
CA LYS A 155 -9.83 9.95 -13.94
C LYS A 155 -11.03 9.27 -13.25
N MET A 156 -10.80 8.25 -12.42
CA MET A 156 -11.86 7.46 -11.80
C MET A 156 -12.55 8.24 -10.68
N VAL A 157 -13.68 8.87 -10.98
CA VAL A 157 -14.41 9.76 -10.05
C VAL A 157 -14.76 9.04 -8.73
N LYS A 158 -15.17 7.77 -8.82
CA LYS A 158 -15.47 6.90 -7.67
C LYS A 158 -14.31 6.77 -6.68
N SER A 159 -13.05 6.76 -7.15
CA SER A 159 -11.88 6.68 -6.27
C SER A 159 -11.76 7.92 -5.37
N TYR A 160 -11.99 9.11 -5.93
CA TYR A 160 -11.99 10.36 -5.17
C TYR A 160 -13.15 10.42 -4.18
N GLN A 161 -14.35 9.98 -4.59
CA GLN A 161 -15.54 9.96 -3.75
C GLN A 161 -15.38 9.02 -2.55
N LEU A 162 -14.84 7.81 -2.77
CA LEU A 162 -14.59 6.85 -1.69
C LEU A 162 -13.52 7.37 -0.72
N LEU A 163 -12.41 7.91 -1.23
CA LEU A 163 -11.37 8.50 -0.37
C LEU A 163 -11.90 9.67 0.45
N ALA A 164 -12.72 10.54 -0.16
CA ALA A 164 -13.35 11.64 0.54
C ALA A 164 -14.33 11.15 1.61
N LEU A 165 -15.10 10.10 1.34
CA LEU A 165 -16.00 9.50 2.32
C LEU A 165 -15.25 8.94 3.53
N ILE A 166 -14.10 8.30 3.31
CA ILE A 166 -13.20 7.85 4.39
C ILE A 166 -12.74 9.05 5.22
N TYR A 167 -12.25 10.11 4.59
CA TYR A 167 -11.84 11.32 5.31
C TYR A 167 -12.98 11.99 6.07
N MET A 168 -14.21 11.96 5.56
CA MET A 168 -15.37 12.45 6.29
C MET A 168 -15.68 11.58 7.50
N LYS A 169 -15.54 10.25 7.40
CA LYS A 169 -15.70 9.31 8.54
C LYS A 169 -14.67 9.56 9.63
N GLU A 170 -13.45 9.94 9.28
CA GLU A 170 -12.36 10.30 10.20
C GLU A 170 -12.39 11.79 10.64
N GLU A 171 -13.46 12.52 10.32
CA GLU A 171 -13.63 13.96 10.62
C GLU A 171 -12.57 14.90 9.99
N LYS A 172 -11.81 14.41 9.01
CA LYS A 172 -10.80 15.14 8.22
C LYS A 172 -11.46 15.89 7.06
N TYR A 173 -12.46 16.73 7.36
CA TYR A 173 -13.29 17.42 6.37
C TYR A 173 -12.52 18.34 5.41
N ASP A 174 -11.41 18.95 5.84
CA ASP A 174 -10.56 19.77 4.97
C ASP A 174 -9.90 18.94 3.86
N GLN A 175 -9.42 17.74 4.20
CA GLN A 175 -8.82 16.82 3.24
C GLN A 175 -9.88 16.26 2.29
N ALA A 176 -11.05 15.88 2.83
CA ALA A 176 -12.18 15.43 2.03
C ALA A 176 -12.59 16.49 0.99
N LYS A 177 -12.74 17.75 1.41
CA LYS A 177 -13.06 18.87 0.52
C LYS A 177 -12.02 19.02 -0.59
N LYS A 178 -10.73 18.94 -0.28
CA LYS A 178 -9.65 19.06 -1.28
C LYS A 178 -9.77 17.95 -2.34
N ILE A 179 -9.92 16.70 -1.92
CA ILE A 179 -10.06 15.55 -2.83
C ILE A 179 -11.32 15.68 -3.70
N LEU A 180 -12.44 16.12 -3.14
CA LEU A 180 -13.69 16.30 -3.90
C LEU A 180 -13.61 17.43 -4.93
N ARG A 181 -12.80 18.48 -4.67
CA ARG A 181 -12.54 19.54 -5.66
C ARG A 181 -11.72 19.04 -6.85
N GLU A 182 -10.80 18.10 -6.63
CA GLU A 182 -10.12 17.43 -7.73
C GLU A 182 -11.09 16.56 -8.54
N ALA A 183 -12.01 15.86 -7.87
CA ALA A 183 -13.07 15.11 -8.56
C ALA A 183 -13.97 16.01 -9.44
N GLN A 184 -14.29 17.23 -8.97
CA GLN A 184 -15.08 18.19 -9.74
C GLN A 184 -14.40 18.67 -11.03
N LYS A 185 -13.08 18.62 -11.12
CA LYS A 185 -12.37 18.94 -12.38
C LYS A 185 -12.67 17.89 -13.45
N ILE A 186 -12.96 16.65 -13.04
CA ILE A 186 -13.30 15.56 -13.95
C ILE A 186 -14.78 15.68 -14.34
N ASP A 187 -15.67 15.77 -13.36
CA ASP A 187 -17.12 15.89 -13.57
C ASP A 187 -17.68 17.04 -12.71
N THR A 188 -18.03 18.13 -13.38
CA THR A 188 -18.30 19.42 -12.71
C THR A 188 -19.58 19.38 -11.88
N ASP A 189 -20.62 18.71 -12.39
CA ASP A 189 -21.94 18.66 -11.75
C ASP A 189 -22.33 17.25 -11.26
N ASN A 190 -21.34 16.46 -10.82
CA ASN A 190 -21.61 15.16 -10.21
C ASN A 190 -22.48 15.32 -8.94
N PRO A 191 -23.71 14.76 -8.87
CA PRO A 191 -24.61 14.97 -7.74
C PRO A 191 -24.05 14.45 -6.41
N LEU A 192 -23.33 13.33 -6.45
CA LEU A 192 -22.76 12.70 -5.25
C LEU A 192 -21.57 13.50 -4.73
N THR A 193 -20.66 13.92 -5.62
CA THR A 193 -19.52 14.79 -5.26
C THR A 193 -20.02 16.11 -4.68
N SER A 194 -21.00 16.75 -5.32
CA SER A 194 -21.61 17.99 -4.84
C SER A 194 -22.27 17.83 -3.47
N ARG A 195 -22.95 16.70 -3.22
CA ARG A 195 -23.50 16.36 -1.91
C ARG A 195 -22.41 16.22 -0.84
N TYR A 196 -21.34 15.49 -1.12
CA TYR A 196 -20.23 15.32 -0.17
C TYR A 196 -19.53 16.64 0.14
N ILE A 197 -19.32 17.51 -0.86
CA ILE A 197 -18.76 18.86 -0.64
C ILE A 197 -19.66 19.68 0.29
N LYS A 198 -20.99 19.66 0.06
CA LYS A 198 -21.94 20.38 0.93
C LYS A 198 -21.87 19.90 2.38
N ILE A 199 -21.78 18.58 2.60
CA ILE A 199 -21.64 18.00 3.94
C ILE A 199 -20.32 18.43 4.57
N ALA A 200 -19.19 18.26 3.87
CA ALA A 200 -17.88 18.66 4.38
C ALA A 200 -17.82 20.15 4.75
N LEU A 201 -18.39 21.02 3.92
CA LEU A 201 -18.48 22.46 4.21
C LEU A 201 -19.35 22.78 5.42
N ARG A 202 -20.45 22.05 5.63
CA ARG A 202 -21.32 22.24 6.78
C ARG A 202 -20.59 21.89 8.08
N GLU A 203 -19.88 20.78 8.12
CA GLU A 203 -19.13 20.35 9.31
C GLU A 203 -17.94 21.27 9.61
N LEU A 204 -17.24 21.76 8.57
CA LEU A 204 -16.19 22.77 8.74
C LEU A 204 -16.71 24.09 9.31
N LYS A 205 -17.97 24.47 9.04
CA LYS A 205 -18.60 25.67 9.62
C LYS A 205 -19.01 25.50 11.08
N LYS A 206 -19.29 24.28 11.53
CA LYS A 206 -19.69 23.98 12.91
C LYS A 206 -18.52 24.00 13.88
N LYS A 207 -17.30 23.67 13.42
CA LYS A 207 -16.09 23.81 14.26
C LYS A 207 -15.90 25.30 14.57
N PRO A 208 -15.78 25.70 15.85
CA PRO A 208 -15.50 27.09 16.18
C PRO A 208 -14.20 27.50 15.47
N ARG A 209 -14.23 28.63 14.75
CA ARG A 209 -13.01 29.24 14.24
C ARG A 209 -12.10 29.51 15.43
N VAL A 210 -11.11 28.66 15.66
CA VAL A 210 -9.96 29.04 16.47
C VAL A 210 -9.33 30.20 15.73
N LYS A 211 -9.60 31.42 16.20
CA LYS A 211 -8.92 32.61 15.70
C LYS A 211 -7.43 32.35 15.92
N LYS A 212 -6.70 32.18 14.82
CA LYS A 212 -5.25 32.20 14.84
C LYS A 212 -4.87 33.60 15.31
N HIS A 213 -4.56 33.76 16.60
CA HIS A 213 -4.11 35.04 17.13
C HIS A 213 -2.81 35.39 16.40
N SER A 214 -2.85 36.42 15.56
CA SER A 214 -1.65 37.11 15.15
C SER A 214 -1.19 37.91 16.37
N ASN A 215 -0.29 37.32 17.15
CA ASN A 215 0.47 38.08 18.13
C ASN A 215 1.48 38.93 17.36
N ASP A 216 1.07 40.13 16.97
CA ASP A 216 2.05 41.17 16.72
C ASP A 216 1.46 42.52 17.11
N THR A 217 2.25 43.27 17.88
CA THR A 217 2.02 44.59 18.48
C THR A 217 1.10 44.70 19.71
N ILE A 218 1.72 45.01 20.86
CA ILE A 218 1.09 45.70 21.98
C ILE A 218 1.58 47.15 21.93
N THR A 219 0.65 48.08 21.75
CA THR A 219 0.90 49.53 21.75
C THR A 219 0.76 50.04 23.18
N TYR A 220 1.80 50.69 23.72
CA TYR A 220 1.68 51.50 24.93
C TYR A 220 1.73 52.98 24.54
N MET A 221 0.81 53.78 25.06
CA MET A 221 0.83 55.24 24.89
C MET A 221 1.27 55.88 26.19
N GLU A 222 2.34 56.66 26.13
CA GLU A 222 2.65 57.68 27.14
C GLU A 222 3.17 58.91 26.38
N GLY A 223 2.38 59.98 26.37
CA GLY A 223 2.70 61.23 25.66
C GLY A 223 2.52 61.20 24.14
N ASN A 224 3.01 62.26 23.47
CA ASN A 224 2.64 62.61 22.09
C ASN A 224 3.56 62.05 20.99
N ASP A 225 4.40 61.04 21.28
CA ASP A 225 5.30 60.43 20.28
C ASP A 225 5.08 58.92 20.13
N LYS A 226 4.94 58.46 18.87
CA LYS A 226 4.88 57.04 18.50
C LYS A 226 6.28 56.50 18.27
N ILE A 227 6.83 55.78 19.24
CA ILE A 227 8.16 55.16 19.10
C ILE A 227 8.02 53.70 18.66
N ILE A 228 8.41 53.41 17.42
CA ILE A 228 8.54 52.05 16.88
C ILE A 228 9.96 51.56 17.15
N ARG A 229 10.15 50.58 18.06
CA ARG A 229 11.43 49.86 18.22
C ARG A 229 11.30 48.43 17.68
N PRO A 230 12.09 48.01 16.67
CA PRO A 230 12.25 46.58 16.39
C PRO A 230 13.04 45.92 17.52
N ARG A 231 12.54 44.82 18.09
CA ARG A 231 13.33 43.99 19.01
C ARG A 231 14.24 43.06 18.21
N ARG A 232 15.48 42.95 18.71
CA ARG A 232 16.64 42.21 18.20
C ARG A 232 16.30 40.89 17.51
N PHE A 233 17.02 40.64 16.41
CA PHE A 233 17.14 39.37 15.71
C PHE A 233 17.25 38.19 16.68
N GLN A 234 16.26 37.31 16.63
CA GLN A 234 16.39 35.95 17.15
C GLN A 234 17.25 35.16 16.18
N TYR A 235 18.24 34.44 16.72
CA TYR A 235 19.04 33.46 15.99
C TYR A 235 18.11 32.49 15.24
N TYR A 236 18.23 32.44 13.91
CA TYR A 236 17.70 31.33 13.14
C TYR A 236 18.47 30.06 13.53
N SER A 237 17.73 29.03 13.93
CA SER A 237 18.27 27.69 14.14
C SER A 237 18.90 27.17 12.84
N VAL A 238 20.14 26.67 12.98
CA VAL A 238 21.01 26.07 11.95
C VAL A 238 20.30 25.01 11.09
N GLY A 239 19.17 24.45 11.54
CA GLY A 239 18.38 23.48 10.78
C GLY A 239 17.65 24.03 9.55
N SER A 240 17.32 25.32 9.51
CA SER A 240 16.57 25.91 8.39
C SER A 240 17.43 26.14 7.15
N SER A 241 18.70 26.51 7.31
CA SER A 241 19.67 26.66 6.21
C SER A 241 20.07 25.31 5.58
N LEU A 242 20.10 24.24 6.39
CA LEU A 242 20.44 22.88 5.92
C LEU A 242 19.33 22.28 5.02
N LEU A 243 18.07 22.62 5.31
CA LEU A 243 16.91 22.21 4.50
C LEU A 243 16.93 22.79 3.09
N TYR A 244 17.33 24.06 2.93
CA TYR A 244 17.47 24.67 1.60
C TYR A 244 18.66 24.08 0.83
N LEU A 245 19.73 23.69 1.52
CA LEU A 245 20.88 23.03 0.91
C LEU A 245 20.54 21.61 0.42
N ILE A 246 19.76 20.85 1.21
CA ILE A 246 19.26 19.52 0.82
C ILE A 246 18.26 19.63 -0.34
N MET A 247 17.35 20.62 -0.30
CA MET A 247 16.41 20.87 -1.41
C MET A 247 17.14 21.28 -2.70
N GLY A 248 18.20 22.09 -2.60
CA GLY A 248 19.05 22.45 -3.72
C GLY A 248 19.79 21.24 -4.32
N LEU A 249 20.26 20.32 -3.50
CA LEU A 249 20.96 19.10 -3.95
C LEU A 249 20.01 18.10 -4.63
N VAL A 250 18.77 17.99 -4.13
CA VAL A 250 17.71 17.18 -4.76
C VAL A 250 17.28 17.77 -6.10
N LEU A 251 17.14 19.09 -6.19
CA LEU A 251 16.80 19.76 -7.45
C LEU A 251 17.93 19.69 -8.48
N GLY A 252 19.19 19.81 -8.04
CA GLY A 252 20.37 19.66 -8.91
C GLY A 252 20.53 18.24 -9.46
N THR A 253 20.31 17.23 -8.63
CA THR A 253 20.35 15.81 -9.07
C THR A 253 19.21 15.47 -10.03
N LEU A 254 18.01 16.00 -9.81
CA LEU A 254 16.88 15.86 -10.73
C LEU A 254 17.13 16.55 -12.08
N ALA A 255 17.76 17.72 -12.10
CA ALA A 255 18.12 18.43 -13.33
C ALA A 255 19.18 17.68 -14.15
N VAL A 256 20.20 17.12 -13.50
CA VAL A 256 21.24 16.30 -14.15
C VAL A 256 20.64 14.99 -14.69
N ALA A 257 19.76 14.35 -13.94
CA ALA A 257 19.04 13.16 -14.41
C ALA A 257 18.19 13.48 -15.65
N PHE A 258 17.44 14.58 -15.64
CA PHE A 258 16.59 15.01 -16.75
C PHE A 258 17.38 15.35 -18.03
N LEU A 259 18.58 15.92 -17.89
CA LEU A 259 19.45 16.26 -19.03
C LEU A 259 20.21 15.05 -19.61
N LEU A 260 20.54 14.05 -18.78
CA LEU A 260 21.27 12.85 -19.22
C LEU A 260 20.35 11.71 -19.69
N LEU A 261 19.10 11.65 -19.21
CA LEU A 261 18.11 10.63 -19.56
C LEU A 261 17.78 10.52 -21.06
N PRO A 262 17.60 11.59 -21.85
CA PRO A 262 17.23 11.43 -23.26
C PRO A 262 18.37 10.87 -24.12
N ASN A 263 19.64 10.98 -23.69
CA ASN A 263 20.78 10.54 -24.49
C ASN A 263 21.18 9.07 -24.26
N ALA A 264 20.79 8.48 -23.12
CA ALA A 264 21.09 7.08 -22.78
C ALA A 264 19.98 6.08 -23.16
N GLN A 265 18.77 6.54 -23.50
CA GLN A 265 17.60 5.69 -23.75
C GLN A 265 17.57 4.98 -25.12
N LYS A 266 18.46 5.31 -26.06
CA LYS A 266 18.49 4.63 -27.37
C LYS A 266 19.08 3.21 -27.31
N ASN A 267 19.87 2.87 -26.28
CA ASN A 267 20.63 1.62 -26.25
C ASN A 267 20.21 0.60 -25.17
N ALA A 268 19.26 0.92 -24.27
CA ALA A 268 19.00 0.11 -23.06
C ALA A 268 17.58 -0.52 -22.94
N ASN A 269 16.78 -0.53 -24.01
CA ASN A 269 15.36 -0.94 -23.96
C ASN A 269 15.10 -2.45 -24.02
N THR A 270 16.12 -3.30 -24.17
CA THR A 270 15.96 -4.76 -24.24
C THR A 270 16.09 -5.43 -22.86
N GLU A 271 16.89 -4.89 -21.95
CA GLU A 271 17.15 -5.49 -20.63
C GLU A 271 16.13 -5.06 -19.55
N THR A 272 15.56 -3.87 -19.68
CA THR A 272 14.57 -3.30 -18.74
C THR A 272 13.19 -3.93 -18.89
N ASN A 273 12.79 -4.36 -20.09
CA ASN A 273 11.54 -5.05 -20.32
C ASN A 273 11.53 -6.47 -19.72
N GLN A 274 12.66 -7.16 -19.67
CA GLN A 274 12.77 -8.44 -18.96
C GLN A 274 12.72 -8.28 -17.44
N LYS A 275 13.31 -7.22 -16.87
CA LYS A 275 13.20 -6.90 -15.43
C LYS A 275 11.80 -6.42 -15.04
N LEU A 276 11.08 -5.73 -15.94
CA LEU A 276 9.68 -5.35 -15.72
C LEU A 276 8.74 -6.55 -15.80
N LYS A 277 9.01 -7.48 -16.73
CA LYS A 277 8.26 -8.73 -16.88
C LYS A 277 8.52 -9.68 -15.71
N SER A 278 9.76 -9.83 -15.26
CA SER A 278 10.09 -10.61 -14.06
C SER A 278 9.60 -9.94 -12.77
N ALA A 279 9.56 -8.60 -12.69
CA ALA A 279 8.93 -7.87 -11.59
C ALA A 279 7.41 -8.04 -11.56
N ASN A 280 6.73 -8.06 -12.71
CA ASN A 280 5.30 -8.34 -12.80
C ASN A 280 4.97 -9.81 -12.51
N GLU A 281 5.80 -10.74 -12.99
CA GLU A 281 5.71 -12.17 -12.67
C GLU A 281 5.96 -12.40 -11.18
N THR A 282 6.98 -11.76 -10.57
CA THR A 282 7.17 -11.80 -9.12
C THR A 282 6.00 -11.16 -8.39
N VAL A 283 5.44 -10.03 -8.83
CA VAL A 283 4.27 -9.44 -8.15
C VAL A 283 3.06 -10.39 -8.20
N SER A 284 2.84 -11.07 -9.33
CA SER A 284 1.73 -12.03 -9.48
C SER A 284 1.93 -13.32 -8.69
N THR A 285 3.16 -13.86 -8.61
CA THR A 285 3.46 -15.02 -7.74
C THR A 285 3.37 -14.63 -6.27
N LYS A 286 3.85 -13.43 -5.93
CA LYS A 286 3.79 -12.86 -4.57
C LYS A 286 2.35 -12.59 -4.09
N GLU A 287 1.46 -12.14 -4.97
CA GLU A 287 0.02 -12.02 -4.67
C GLU A 287 -0.66 -13.38 -4.48
N GLY A 288 -0.23 -14.39 -5.24
CA GLY A 288 -0.67 -15.79 -5.10
C GLY A 288 -0.27 -16.39 -3.74
N GLU A 289 0.97 -16.16 -3.29
CA GLU A 289 1.47 -16.56 -1.97
C GLU A 289 0.70 -15.89 -0.82
N ILE A 290 0.41 -14.59 -0.92
CA ILE A 290 -0.42 -13.90 0.06
C ILE A 290 -1.82 -14.52 0.13
N THR A 291 -2.40 -14.84 -1.02
CA THR A 291 -3.73 -15.43 -1.11
C THR A 291 -3.78 -16.84 -0.52
N SER A 292 -2.74 -17.65 -0.75
CA SER A 292 -2.65 -18.99 -0.19
C SER A 292 -2.45 -18.97 1.34
N LEU A 293 -1.57 -18.11 1.84
CA LEU A 293 -1.36 -17.91 3.28
C LEU A 293 -2.65 -17.43 3.97
N LYS A 294 -3.37 -16.45 3.41
CA LYS A 294 -4.66 -15.98 3.91
C LYS A 294 -5.72 -17.08 3.92
N SER A 295 -5.77 -17.89 2.87
CA SER A 295 -6.72 -19.00 2.77
C SER A 295 -6.47 -20.05 3.86
N LYS A 296 -5.20 -20.35 4.16
CA LYS A 296 -4.84 -21.29 5.22
C LYS A 296 -5.16 -20.76 6.61
N ILE A 297 -4.95 -19.47 6.86
CA ILE A 297 -5.36 -18.81 8.11
C ILE A 297 -6.88 -18.94 8.31
N LYS A 298 -7.67 -18.65 7.26
CA LYS A 298 -9.14 -18.75 7.30
C LYS A 298 -9.63 -20.18 7.52
N GLU A 299 -8.98 -21.17 6.90
CA GLU A 299 -9.29 -22.59 7.10
C GLU A 299 -9.03 -23.00 8.55
N LEU A 300 -7.88 -22.63 9.11
CA LEU A 300 -7.52 -22.92 10.51
C LEU A 300 -8.46 -22.23 11.49
N GLU A 301 -8.85 -20.97 11.21
CA GLU A 301 -9.82 -20.24 12.03
C GLU A 301 -11.18 -20.93 12.08
N ASN A 302 -11.65 -21.47 10.95
CA ASN A 302 -12.91 -22.19 10.90
C ASN A 302 -12.84 -23.53 11.66
N LYS A 303 -11.73 -24.27 11.55
CA LYS A 303 -11.52 -25.52 12.28
C LYS A 303 -11.43 -25.33 13.79
N LEU A 304 -10.82 -24.23 14.25
CA LEU A 304 -10.77 -23.83 15.66
C LEU A 304 -12.16 -23.53 16.26
N LYS A 305 -13.15 -23.15 15.44
CA LYS A 305 -14.53 -22.89 15.90
C LYS A 305 -15.36 -24.17 16.02
N THR A 306 -14.95 -25.27 15.39
CA THR A 306 -15.76 -26.50 15.29
C THR A 306 -15.28 -27.66 16.16
N ASP A 307 -13.97 -27.80 16.42
CA ASP A 307 -13.39 -28.91 17.19
C ASP A 307 -12.56 -28.41 18.38
N GLY A 308 -13.04 -28.64 19.60
CA GLY A 308 -12.40 -28.21 20.86
C GLY A 308 -11.26 -29.10 21.37
N SER A 309 -10.88 -30.19 20.66
CA SER A 309 -9.95 -31.20 21.19
C SER A 309 -8.47 -31.03 20.77
N THR A 310 -8.14 -30.07 19.89
CA THR A 310 -6.76 -29.79 19.43
C THR A 310 -6.47 -28.27 19.30
N ALA A 311 -7.06 -27.47 20.19
CA ALA A 311 -7.02 -26.00 20.11
C ALA A 311 -5.59 -25.42 20.11
N ASP A 312 -4.68 -25.92 20.95
CA ASP A 312 -3.36 -25.30 21.13
C ASP A 312 -2.42 -25.50 19.91
N GLN A 313 -2.36 -26.70 19.35
CA GLN A 313 -1.54 -26.95 18.15
C GLN A 313 -2.09 -26.22 16.92
N MET A 314 -3.43 -26.18 16.76
CA MET A 314 -4.04 -25.44 15.67
C MET A 314 -3.87 -23.91 15.83
N GLN A 315 -3.94 -23.41 17.07
CA GLN A 315 -3.70 -22.00 17.37
C GLN A 315 -2.25 -21.60 17.12
N ASN A 316 -1.28 -22.43 17.54
CA ASN A 316 0.14 -22.21 17.25
C ASN A 316 0.43 -22.23 15.75
N THR A 317 -0.21 -23.15 15.02
CA THR A 317 -0.12 -23.20 13.56
C THR A 317 -0.69 -21.92 12.95
N LYS A 318 -1.88 -21.48 13.35
CA LYS A 318 -2.50 -20.24 12.88
C LYS A 318 -1.59 -19.02 13.13
N ASN A 319 -1.10 -18.86 14.36
CA ASN A 319 -0.23 -17.74 14.74
C ASN A 319 1.08 -17.74 13.93
N THR A 320 1.62 -18.91 13.60
CA THR A 320 2.82 -19.04 12.77
C THR A 320 2.58 -18.57 11.34
N TYR A 321 1.43 -18.94 10.74
CA TYR A 321 1.04 -18.45 9.41
C TYR A 321 0.74 -16.94 9.41
N GLU A 322 0.12 -16.40 10.46
CA GLU A 322 -0.10 -14.96 10.62
C GLU A 322 1.22 -14.19 10.75
N SER A 323 2.16 -14.70 11.55
CA SER A 323 3.51 -14.12 11.68
C SER A 323 4.26 -14.13 10.34
N LEU A 324 4.19 -15.23 9.59
CA LEU A 324 4.80 -15.31 8.26
C LEU A 324 4.18 -14.32 7.27
N LEU A 325 2.84 -14.20 7.27
CA LEU A 325 2.13 -13.24 6.43
C LEU A 325 2.49 -11.80 6.79
N ASN A 326 2.55 -11.47 8.07
CA ASN A 326 2.91 -10.13 8.53
C ASN A 326 4.38 -9.80 8.22
N ALA A 327 5.28 -10.77 8.38
CA ALA A 327 6.68 -10.63 7.98
C ALA A 327 6.81 -10.36 6.47
N TYR A 328 5.99 -11.04 5.67
CA TYR A 328 5.91 -10.80 4.23
C TYR A 328 5.42 -9.40 3.89
N VAL A 329 4.37 -8.93 4.56
CA VAL A 329 3.85 -7.56 4.38
C VAL A 329 4.92 -6.53 4.75
N MET A 330 5.62 -6.71 5.87
CA MET A 330 6.72 -5.82 6.27
C MET A 330 7.87 -5.84 5.26
N TYR A 331 8.26 -7.03 4.78
CA TYR A 331 9.27 -7.18 3.74
C TYR A 331 8.89 -6.45 2.44
N THR A 332 7.65 -6.60 1.96
CA THR A 332 7.18 -5.86 0.77
C THR A 332 7.06 -4.36 1.00
N GLY A 333 6.77 -3.95 2.23
CA GLY A 333 6.82 -2.56 2.70
C GLY A 333 8.25 -2.01 2.87
N LYS A 334 9.28 -2.82 2.61
CA LYS A 334 10.71 -2.53 2.83
C LYS A 334 11.08 -2.28 4.30
N ASP A 335 10.22 -2.67 5.22
CA ASP A 335 10.55 -2.73 6.64
C ASP A 335 11.25 -4.05 6.95
N TYR A 336 12.55 -4.10 6.64
CA TYR A 336 13.36 -5.30 6.84
C TYR A 336 13.62 -5.62 8.32
N VAL A 337 13.53 -4.62 9.20
CA VAL A 337 13.71 -4.81 10.64
C VAL A 337 12.48 -5.45 11.25
N GLY A 338 11.30 -4.88 11.01
CA GLY A 338 10.05 -5.48 11.45
C GLY A 338 9.82 -6.87 10.87
N ALA A 339 10.14 -7.06 9.58
CA ALA A 339 10.07 -8.37 8.95
C ALA A 339 10.99 -9.38 9.65
N GLY A 340 12.24 -9.02 9.91
CA GLY A 340 13.21 -9.90 10.57
C GLY A 340 12.83 -10.26 12.01
N ASP A 341 12.24 -9.32 12.74
CA ASP A 341 11.74 -9.55 14.10
C ASP A 341 10.59 -10.58 14.12
N LEU A 342 9.64 -10.46 13.19
CA LEU A 342 8.55 -11.43 13.06
C LEU A 342 9.07 -12.80 12.63
N LEU A 343 10.00 -12.85 11.66
CA LEU A 343 10.59 -14.11 11.21
C LEU A 343 11.38 -14.81 12.33
N ALA A 344 12.05 -14.07 13.21
CA ALA A 344 12.81 -14.64 14.31
C ALA A 344 11.94 -15.42 15.32
N GLY A 345 10.64 -15.12 15.40
CA GLY A 345 9.68 -15.81 16.27
C GLY A 345 8.94 -16.97 15.59
N ILE A 346 9.21 -17.26 14.32
CA ILE A 346 8.50 -18.32 13.57
C ILE A 346 9.16 -19.68 13.82
N ASP A 347 8.35 -20.63 14.28
CA ASP A 347 8.74 -22.03 14.34
C ASP A 347 8.32 -22.73 13.04
N THR A 348 9.31 -23.05 12.20
CA THR A 348 9.09 -23.63 10.87
C THR A 348 8.41 -24.99 10.90
N LYS A 349 8.38 -25.69 12.06
CA LYS A 349 7.71 -27.00 12.17
C LYS A 349 6.20 -26.94 11.95
N TYR A 350 5.60 -25.77 12.14
CA TYR A 350 4.16 -25.54 11.90
C TYR A 350 3.86 -25.07 10.47
N LEU A 351 4.89 -24.87 9.65
CA LEU A 351 4.73 -24.40 8.27
C LEU A 351 4.65 -25.58 7.30
N SER A 352 3.84 -25.41 6.24
CA SER A 352 3.89 -26.30 5.09
C SER A 352 5.17 -26.09 4.29
N GLU A 353 5.56 -27.04 3.46
CA GLU A 353 6.74 -26.96 2.59
C GLU A 353 6.79 -25.66 1.77
N ASN A 354 5.68 -25.26 1.17
CA ASN A 354 5.57 -24.00 0.43
C ASN A 354 5.76 -22.76 1.33
N ALA A 355 5.25 -22.79 2.55
CA ALA A 355 5.41 -21.70 3.50
C ALA A 355 6.84 -21.62 4.06
N VAL A 356 7.53 -22.76 4.22
CA VAL A 356 8.96 -22.81 4.56
C VAL A 356 9.81 -22.20 3.43
N ASN A 357 9.50 -22.50 2.17
CA ASN A 357 10.19 -21.90 1.02
C ASN A 357 10.02 -20.37 0.99
N THR A 358 8.80 -19.89 1.30
CA THR A 358 8.51 -18.46 1.42
C THR A 358 9.30 -17.82 2.56
N TYR A 359 9.30 -18.45 3.74
CA TYR A 359 10.08 -18.05 4.91
C TYR A 359 11.58 -17.92 4.58
N ASN A 360 12.17 -18.96 3.98
CA ASN A 360 13.59 -19.00 3.62
C ASN A 360 13.96 -17.91 2.62
N THR A 361 13.09 -17.67 1.63
CA THR A 361 13.30 -16.63 0.62
C THR A 361 13.34 -15.24 1.25
N ILE A 362 12.39 -14.91 2.13
CA ILE A 362 12.37 -13.61 2.80
C ILE A 362 13.59 -13.49 3.71
N ASN A 363 13.87 -14.51 4.53
CA ASN A 363 14.97 -14.47 5.50
C ASN A 363 16.33 -14.30 4.81
N ALA A 364 16.55 -14.93 3.65
CA ALA A 364 17.76 -14.75 2.85
C ALA A 364 17.89 -13.31 2.29
N GLN A 365 16.78 -12.73 1.82
CA GLN A 365 16.79 -11.40 1.20
C GLN A 365 16.93 -10.27 2.20
N ILE A 366 16.41 -10.42 3.42
CA ILE A 366 16.50 -9.39 4.46
C ILE A 366 17.66 -9.62 5.42
N GLY A 367 18.21 -10.84 5.50
CA GLY A 367 19.15 -11.24 6.55
C GLY A 367 20.34 -10.30 6.71
N GLU A 368 20.99 -9.93 5.60
CA GLU A 368 22.12 -9.00 5.64
C GLU A 368 21.73 -7.59 6.11
N SER A 369 20.64 -7.04 5.56
CA SER A 369 20.15 -5.71 5.93
C SER A 369 19.66 -5.68 7.39
N TYR A 370 19.02 -6.76 7.83
CA TYR A 370 18.51 -6.94 9.19
C TYR A 370 19.66 -6.95 10.20
N MET A 371 20.68 -7.79 9.97
CA MET A 371 21.87 -7.88 10.82
C MET A 371 22.64 -6.56 10.88
N ASN A 372 22.82 -5.90 9.73
CA ASN A 372 23.49 -4.61 9.66
C ASN A 372 22.74 -3.53 10.46
N THR A 373 21.41 -3.50 10.34
CA THR A 373 20.57 -2.47 10.99
C THR A 373 20.51 -2.69 12.49
N LEU A 374 20.30 -3.91 12.96
CA LEU A 374 20.31 -4.24 14.38
C LEU A 374 21.66 -3.93 15.03
N PHE A 375 22.76 -4.29 14.36
CA PHE A 375 24.09 -3.96 14.83
C PHE A 375 24.32 -2.45 14.93
N ALA A 376 23.89 -1.68 13.92
CA ALA A 376 23.99 -0.21 13.94
C ALA A 376 23.14 0.42 15.04
N GLN A 377 21.92 -0.08 15.26
CA GLN A 377 21.03 0.38 16.33
C GLN A 377 21.61 0.07 17.71
N GLY A 378 22.05 -1.17 17.94
CA GLY A 378 22.63 -1.59 19.20
C GLY A 378 23.92 -0.84 19.56
N THR A 379 24.81 -0.64 18.60
CA THR A 379 26.03 0.16 18.81
C THR A 379 25.73 1.65 19.04
N ASN A 380 24.67 2.19 18.41
CA ASN A 380 24.23 3.57 18.66
C ASN A 380 23.63 3.72 20.08
N SER A 381 22.78 2.79 20.52
CA SER A 381 22.28 2.74 21.90
C SER A 381 23.44 2.67 22.90
N TYR A 382 24.44 1.83 22.64
CA TYR A 382 25.64 1.75 23.47
C TYR A 382 26.35 3.10 23.60
N ARG A 383 26.56 3.82 22.48
CA ARG A 383 27.20 5.16 22.47
C ARG A 383 26.39 6.22 23.21
N LYS A 384 25.07 6.03 23.34
CA LYS A 384 24.17 6.91 24.09
C LYS A 384 24.06 6.55 25.57
N ASN A 385 24.83 5.57 26.04
CA ASN A 385 24.73 4.98 27.39
C ASN A 385 23.39 4.28 27.66
N ASP A 386 22.61 3.97 26.61
CA ASP A 386 21.44 3.11 26.69
C ASP A 386 21.90 1.65 26.59
N TYR A 387 22.39 1.12 27.71
CA TYR A 387 22.97 -0.23 27.74
C TYR A 387 21.90 -1.33 27.59
N GLN A 388 20.68 -1.11 28.09
CA GLN A 388 19.60 -2.08 27.94
C GLN A 388 19.16 -2.20 26.48
N GLY A 389 18.97 -1.08 25.77
CA GLY A 389 18.65 -1.09 24.34
C GLY A 389 19.79 -1.63 23.47
N ALA A 390 21.05 -1.41 23.88
CA ALA A 390 22.21 -2.01 23.25
C ALA A 390 22.19 -3.55 23.38
N ILE A 391 21.94 -4.06 24.59
CA ILE A 391 21.83 -5.50 24.86
C ILE A 391 20.72 -6.11 24.02
N THR A 392 19.51 -5.52 24.00
CA THR A 392 18.37 -6.06 23.24
C THR A 392 18.69 -6.25 21.75
N ASN A 393 19.31 -5.27 21.11
CA ASN A 393 19.58 -5.33 19.67
C ASN A 393 20.83 -6.14 19.33
N LEU A 394 21.91 -6.01 20.12
CA LEU A 394 23.15 -6.75 19.87
C LEU A 394 22.99 -8.25 20.17
N LEU A 395 22.17 -8.62 21.16
CA LEU A 395 21.89 -10.03 21.46
C LEU A 395 21.21 -10.74 20.29
N LYS A 396 20.28 -10.08 19.58
CA LYS A 396 19.64 -10.62 18.37
C LYS A 396 20.66 -10.92 17.26
N VAL A 397 21.68 -10.06 17.13
CA VAL A 397 22.78 -10.26 16.17
C VAL A 397 23.66 -11.43 16.59
N VAL A 398 24.11 -11.43 17.85
CA VAL A 398 25.01 -12.47 18.39
C VAL A 398 24.36 -13.85 18.38
N ASN A 399 23.05 -13.96 18.65
CA ASN A 399 22.33 -15.23 18.58
C ASN A 399 22.29 -15.85 17.17
N ARG A 400 22.41 -15.03 16.12
CA ARG A 400 22.47 -15.49 14.73
C ARG A 400 23.90 -15.73 14.26
N ASP A 401 24.80 -14.80 14.59
CA ASP A 401 26.22 -14.87 14.24
C ASP A 401 27.07 -14.21 15.34
N PRO A 402 27.64 -15.00 16.27
CA PRO A 402 28.54 -14.48 17.31
C PRO A 402 29.83 -13.85 16.76
N ALA A 403 30.25 -14.23 15.54
CA ALA A 403 31.46 -13.75 14.88
C ALA A 403 31.18 -12.51 14.00
N TYR A 404 29.94 -12.02 13.96
CA TYR A 404 29.52 -10.93 13.08
C TYR A 404 30.44 -9.71 13.17
N LYS A 405 30.90 -9.23 12.00
CA LYS A 405 31.92 -8.17 11.85
C LYS A 405 33.17 -8.44 12.69
N ALA A 406 33.74 -9.64 12.54
CA ALA A 406 34.95 -10.08 13.26
C ALA A 406 34.80 -9.93 14.79
N GLY A 407 33.66 -10.40 15.32
CA GLY A 407 33.34 -10.39 16.74
C GLY A 407 32.98 -9.02 17.32
N ASP A 408 32.77 -7.98 16.49
CA ASP A 408 32.34 -6.66 16.96
C ASP A 408 31.02 -6.73 17.72
N ALA A 409 30.05 -7.52 17.22
CA ALA A 409 28.75 -7.66 17.87
C ALA A 409 28.88 -8.22 19.30
N SER A 410 29.62 -9.32 19.45
CA SER A 410 29.91 -9.93 20.75
C SER A 410 30.70 -8.99 21.66
N PHE A 411 31.63 -8.20 21.11
CA PHE A 411 32.42 -7.23 21.88
C PHE A 411 31.60 -6.06 22.41
N TYR A 412 30.76 -5.45 21.57
CA TYR A 412 29.86 -4.39 22.04
C TYR A 412 28.79 -4.92 23.00
N LEU A 413 28.34 -6.17 22.82
CA LEU A 413 27.41 -6.82 23.73
C LEU A 413 28.05 -7.06 25.12
N ALA A 414 29.28 -7.58 25.16
CA ALA A 414 30.04 -7.79 26.39
C ALA A 414 30.25 -6.46 27.15
N GLN A 415 30.61 -5.40 26.42
CA GLN A 415 30.74 -4.07 26.99
C GLN A 415 29.42 -3.52 27.52
N ALA A 416 28.31 -3.73 26.81
CA ALA A 416 26.99 -3.29 27.24
C ALA A 416 26.56 -4.00 28.54
N TYR A 417 26.73 -5.31 28.64
CA TYR A 417 26.47 -6.08 29.86
C TYR A 417 27.33 -5.60 31.04
N GLY A 418 28.63 -5.40 30.82
CA GLY A 418 29.54 -4.94 31.88
C GLY A 418 29.18 -3.54 32.39
N LYS A 419 28.74 -2.64 31.50
CA LYS A 419 28.28 -1.29 31.87
C LYS A 419 26.86 -1.26 32.47
N ALA A 420 26.03 -2.24 32.14
CA ALA A 420 24.72 -2.45 32.76
C ALA A 420 24.81 -3.12 34.15
N GLY A 421 25.99 -3.63 34.54
CA GLY A 421 26.22 -4.29 35.83
C GLY A 421 26.05 -5.81 35.81
N ASP A 422 25.71 -6.41 34.67
CA ASP A 422 25.64 -7.87 34.49
C ASP A 422 27.03 -8.42 34.15
N ILE A 423 27.87 -8.51 35.19
CA ILE A 423 29.24 -9.00 35.10
C ILE A 423 29.32 -10.46 34.60
N PRO A 424 28.47 -11.40 35.05
CA PRO A 424 28.51 -12.78 34.55
C PRO A 424 28.27 -12.88 33.05
N SER A 425 27.26 -12.18 32.50
CA SER A 425 27.00 -12.18 31.06
C SER A 425 28.15 -11.50 30.29
N ALA A 426 28.72 -10.42 30.83
CA ALA A 426 29.86 -9.76 30.24
C ALA A 426 31.08 -10.69 30.14
N GLN A 427 31.38 -11.41 31.22
CA GLN A 427 32.47 -12.39 31.29
C GLN A 427 32.30 -13.49 30.24
N LYS A 428 31.10 -14.03 30.06
CA LYS A 428 30.79 -15.05 29.04
C LYS A 428 31.19 -14.58 27.63
N TYR A 429 30.76 -13.39 27.23
CA TYR A 429 31.04 -12.89 25.89
C TYR A 429 32.49 -12.39 25.74
N TYR A 430 33.12 -11.88 26.80
CA TYR A 430 34.54 -11.56 26.79
C TYR A 430 35.44 -12.79 26.64
N GLN A 431 35.09 -13.89 27.32
CA GLN A 431 35.79 -15.17 27.17
C GLN A 431 35.69 -15.66 25.72
N TYR A 432 34.50 -15.64 25.13
CA TYR A 432 34.31 -15.99 23.71
C TYR A 432 35.23 -15.17 22.77
N ILE A 433 35.42 -13.88 23.05
CA ILE A 433 36.28 -13.00 22.24
C ILE A 433 37.76 -13.34 22.42
N MET A 434 38.17 -13.69 23.64
CA MET A 434 39.54 -14.12 23.92
C MET A 434 39.87 -15.43 23.22
N ASP A 435 38.93 -16.38 23.21
CA ASP A 435 39.12 -17.70 22.61
C ASP A 435 39.09 -17.63 21.07
N THR A 436 38.17 -16.85 20.51
CA THR A 436 37.92 -16.81 19.05
C THR A 436 38.75 -15.74 18.33
N PHE A 437 39.12 -14.65 19.02
CA PHE A 437 39.84 -13.50 18.43
C PHE A 437 41.10 -13.10 19.23
N PRO A 438 42.00 -14.04 19.60
CA PRO A 438 43.07 -13.83 20.58
C PRO A 438 44.11 -12.76 20.19
N ALA A 439 44.34 -12.55 18.89
CA ALA A 439 45.34 -11.61 18.37
C ALA A 439 44.77 -10.21 18.07
N THR A 440 43.65 -9.82 18.70
CA THR A 440 42.98 -8.54 18.46
C THR A 440 43.04 -7.61 19.67
N LYS A 441 42.97 -6.29 19.42
CA LYS A 441 42.84 -5.28 20.50
C LYS A 441 41.64 -5.58 21.43
N LYS A 442 40.58 -6.19 20.90
CA LYS A 442 39.38 -6.58 21.64
C LYS A 442 39.68 -7.65 22.69
N ALA A 443 40.49 -8.66 22.34
CA ALA A 443 40.92 -9.69 23.28
C ALA A 443 41.80 -9.11 24.41
N SER A 444 42.63 -8.10 24.13
CA SER A 444 43.37 -7.39 25.18
C SER A 444 42.44 -6.65 26.15
N VAL A 445 41.40 -5.97 25.63
CA VAL A 445 40.37 -5.31 26.46
C VAL A 445 39.59 -6.33 27.27
N ALA A 446 39.18 -7.45 26.67
CA ALA A 446 38.50 -8.55 27.33
C ALA A 446 39.33 -9.13 28.49
N LYS A 447 40.62 -9.39 28.25
CA LYS A 447 41.56 -9.89 29.27
C LYS A 447 41.68 -8.94 30.45
N ASN A 448 41.80 -7.63 30.19
CA ASN A 448 41.85 -6.62 31.25
C ASN A 448 40.53 -6.55 32.05
N PHE A 449 39.39 -6.67 31.37
CA PHE A 449 38.09 -6.75 32.04
C PHE A 449 38.00 -7.96 32.97
N MET A 450 38.45 -9.14 32.52
CA MET A 450 38.44 -10.36 33.35
C MET A 450 39.40 -10.29 34.55
N MET A 451 40.51 -9.56 34.44
CA MET A 451 41.45 -9.35 35.56
C MET A 451 40.89 -8.40 36.63
N THR A 452 40.18 -7.36 36.19
CA THR A 452 39.57 -6.36 37.10
C THR A 452 38.25 -6.83 37.69
N HIS A 453 37.61 -7.82 37.07
CA HIS A 453 36.38 -8.45 37.52
C HIS A 453 36.56 -9.98 37.47
N PRO A 454 37.35 -10.57 38.38
CA PRO A 454 37.59 -12.01 38.40
C PRO A 454 36.28 -12.76 38.64
N ALA A 455 36.08 -13.87 37.93
CA ALA A 455 34.98 -14.78 38.20
C ALA A 455 35.13 -15.33 39.63
N ALA A 456 34.03 -15.38 40.39
CA ALA A 456 34.04 -16.12 41.65
C ALA A 456 34.47 -17.57 41.37
N PRO A 457 35.33 -18.18 42.20
CA PRO A 457 35.78 -19.55 41.99
C PRO A 457 34.55 -20.46 41.90
N GLN A 458 34.37 -21.13 40.76
CA GLN A 458 33.40 -22.21 40.65
C GLN A 458 33.81 -23.31 41.63
N PRO A 459 32.88 -23.89 42.41
CA PRO A 459 33.16 -25.11 43.14
C PRO A 459 33.65 -26.16 42.13
N ALA A 460 34.76 -26.82 42.44
CA ALA A 460 35.31 -27.89 41.62
C ALA A 460 34.21 -28.89 41.28
N ALA A 461 34.00 -29.16 39.99
CA ALA A 461 33.13 -30.23 39.55
C ALA A 461 33.65 -31.55 40.13
N ASP A 462 32.83 -32.22 40.92
CA ASP A 462 33.10 -33.56 41.43
C ASP A 462 33.25 -34.53 40.23
N PRO A 463 34.39 -35.22 40.07
CA PRO A 463 34.64 -36.13 38.95
C PRO A 463 33.68 -37.34 38.86
N ASN A 464 32.81 -37.57 39.85
CA ASN A 464 32.02 -38.80 39.95
C ASN A 464 30.58 -38.74 39.41
N ALA A 465 30.15 -37.68 38.71
CA ALA A 465 28.76 -37.59 38.25
C ALA A 465 28.45 -38.27 36.88
N GLN A 466 29.36 -39.06 36.31
CA GLN A 466 29.09 -39.85 35.11
C GLN A 466 29.15 -41.35 35.38
N GLN A 467 28.10 -41.89 35.99
CA GLN A 467 27.69 -43.28 35.79
C GLN A 467 26.27 -43.49 36.35
N GLN A 468 25.27 -43.36 35.48
CA GLN A 468 24.09 -44.22 35.43
C GLN A 468 23.25 -43.83 34.20
N GLN A 469 23.52 -44.53 33.10
CA GLN A 469 22.55 -44.74 32.04
C GLN A 469 21.48 -45.73 32.55
N ALA A 470 20.22 -45.44 32.28
CA ALA A 470 19.16 -46.44 32.27
C ALA A 470 18.21 -46.18 31.09
N ASP A 471 18.30 -47.10 30.15
CA ASP A 471 17.46 -47.34 28.97
C ASP A 471 16.03 -47.73 29.39
N PRO A 472 14.96 -47.16 28.79
CA PRO A 472 13.62 -47.69 28.95
C PRO A 472 12.99 -48.08 27.60
N ASN A 473 13.30 -49.29 27.15
CA ASN A 473 12.36 -50.07 26.35
C ASN A 473 12.16 -51.46 27.00
N ALA A 474 11.35 -51.49 28.06
CA ALA A 474 10.76 -52.73 28.59
C ALA A 474 9.36 -52.43 29.14
N GLN A 475 8.41 -53.22 28.65
CA GLN A 475 6.97 -53.08 28.76
C GLN A 475 6.39 -53.55 30.11
N GLN A 476 5.20 -53.00 30.40
CA GLN A 476 4.04 -53.61 31.07
C GLN A 476 4.19 -54.15 32.50
N GLN A 477 3.39 -53.58 33.43
CA GLN A 477 2.28 -54.28 34.09
C GLN A 477 1.53 -53.32 35.05
N GLN A 478 0.20 -53.26 34.90
CA GLN A 478 -0.73 -52.78 35.94
C GLN A 478 -0.67 -53.74 37.14
N PRO A 479 -1.07 -53.30 38.35
CA PRO A 479 -2.47 -53.57 38.74
C PRO A 479 -3.15 -52.47 39.58
N VAL A 480 -4.46 -52.38 39.30
CA VAL A 480 -5.65 -52.11 40.14
C VAL A 480 -5.45 -51.96 41.67
N THR A 481 -6.15 -50.97 42.24
CA THR A 481 -6.89 -50.85 43.53
C THR A 481 -6.68 -49.46 44.13
N GLN A 482 -7.66 -48.70 44.62
CA GLN A 482 -9.07 -48.92 45.00
C GLN A 482 -9.90 -47.69 44.63
#